data_AF-W2D218-F1
#
_entry.id   AF-W2D218-F1
#
_cell.length_a   1.000
_cell.length_b   1.000
_cell.length_c   1.000
_cell.angle_alpha   90.00
_cell.angle_beta   90.00
_cell.angle_gamma   90.00
#
_symmetry.space_group_name_H-M   'P 1'
#
loop_
_entity.id
_entity.type
_entity.pdbx_description
1 polymer ?
#
loop_
_entity_poly.entity_id
_entity_poly.type
_entity_poly.pdbx_seq_one_letter_code
_entity_poly.pdbx_strand_id
1 'polypeptide(L)'
;TKEVSQLYDADYLGNFTRDNYSPRNLLAATIGDELKIVSGGRSEVYAIAPDAEAAILSAGHAANGAFWIDNYNGRWATTTYYKGVPWYVEKYNNSNESLPARLGTRVWQPTLSADKYDALPCLSGSNTFQFTFKANTAGCYPDLKTSPFGNEEVSRLFNQFLEYGALGTRPTPDFVAPTFY
;
A
#
# COMPACT_ATOMS: atom_id res chain seq x y z
N THR A 1 26.21 10.64 3.56
CA THR A 1 25.21 11.22 2.62
C THR A 1 23.88 10.62 2.97
N LYS A 2 22.83 11.42 3.19
CA LYS A 2 21.48 10.89 3.44
C LYS A 2 20.95 10.38 2.09
N GLU A 3 20.55 9.11 2.01
CA GLU A 3 19.88 8.59 0.81
C GLU A 3 18.54 9.31 0.63
N VAL A 4 18.23 9.67 -0.61
CA VAL A 4 16.98 10.36 -0.99
C VAL A 4 16.33 9.51 -2.07
N SER A 5 15.04 9.22 -1.91
CA SER A 5 14.26 8.46 -2.90
C SER A 5 14.27 9.18 -4.24
N GLN A 6 14.34 8.42 -5.34
CA GLN A 6 14.19 8.96 -6.70
C GLN A 6 12.82 9.59 -6.93
N LEU A 7 11.84 9.28 -6.09
CA LEU A 7 10.50 9.85 -6.16
C LEU A 7 10.40 11.21 -5.45
N TYR A 8 11.42 11.63 -4.71
CA TYR A 8 11.37 12.88 -3.95
C TYR A 8 11.09 14.07 -4.88
N ASP A 9 10.00 14.78 -4.58
CA ASP A 9 9.53 15.93 -5.35
C ASP A 9 8.83 16.94 -4.43
N ALA A 10 9.52 18.03 -4.10
CA ALA A 10 9.03 19.06 -3.19
C ALA A 10 7.80 19.82 -3.73
N ASP A 11 7.51 19.74 -5.02
CA ASP A 11 6.36 20.41 -5.64
C ASP A 11 5.03 19.73 -5.27
N TYR A 12 5.05 18.50 -4.77
CA TYR A 12 3.87 17.71 -4.41
C TYR A 12 3.88 17.30 -2.94
N LEU A 13 2.82 17.69 -2.23
CA LEU A 13 2.65 17.42 -0.80
C LEU A 13 2.16 15.99 -0.57
N GLY A 14 2.65 15.35 0.48
CA GLY A 14 2.09 14.10 0.97
C GLY A 14 0.72 14.29 1.63
N ASN A 15 -0.19 13.34 1.41
CA ASN A 15 -1.43 13.19 2.16
C ASN A 15 -1.30 11.96 3.07
N PHE A 16 -1.60 12.11 4.36
CA PHE A 16 -1.34 11.11 5.42
C PHE A 16 0.12 10.65 5.53
N THR A 17 1.08 11.45 5.05
CA THR A 17 2.52 11.18 5.17
C THR A 17 3.28 12.50 5.26
N ARG A 18 4.54 12.42 5.69
CA ARG A 18 5.50 13.54 5.66
C ARG A 18 6.32 13.56 4.37
N ASP A 19 6.16 12.55 3.54
CA ASP A 19 6.93 12.41 2.31
C ASP A 19 6.32 13.23 1.17
N ASN A 20 7.20 13.78 0.34
CA ASN A 20 6.86 14.55 -0.85
C ASN A 20 7.33 13.77 -2.07
N TYR A 21 6.39 13.09 -2.75
CA TYR A 21 6.70 12.17 -3.84
C TYR A 21 5.88 12.41 -5.11
N SER A 22 6.50 12.15 -6.26
CA SER A 22 5.85 12.13 -7.57
C SER A 22 6.54 11.12 -8.50
N PRO A 23 5.88 10.69 -9.60
CA PRO A 23 6.51 9.88 -10.63
C PRO A 23 7.35 10.74 -11.61
N ARG A 24 7.67 12.01 -11.32
CA ARG A 24 8.34 12.93 -12.27
C ARG A 24 9.65 12.39 -12.87
N ASN A 25 10.38 11.58 -12.10
CA ASN A 25 11.65 10.99 -12.53
C ASN A 25 11.49 9.62 -13.21
N LEU A 26 10.26 9.12 -13.37
CA LEU A 26 9.99 7.90 -14.13
C LEU A 26 10.10 8.19 -15.63
N LEU A 27 11.08 7.58 -16.29
CA LEU A 27 11.38 7.91 -17.70
C LEU A 27 10.47 7.21 -18.72
N ALA A 28 9.87 6.08 -18.33
CA ALA A 28 9.07 5.25 -19.21
C ALA A 28 7.60 5.27 -18.79
N ALA A 29 6.70 5.21 -19.78
CA ALA A 29 5.28 5.03 -19.53
C ALA A 29 4.99 3.65 -18.94
N THR A 30 4.04 3.58 -18.01
CA THR A 30 3.50 2.32 -17.49
C THR A 30 2.35 1.80 -18.36
N ILE A 31 1.92 0.56 -18.13
CA ILE A 31 0.69 0.05 -18.77
C ILE A 31 -0.55 0.90 -18.39
N GLY A 32 -0.56 1.47 -17.17
CA GLY A 32 -1.60 2.38 -16.71
C GLY A 32 -1.61 3.71 -17.47
N ASP A 33 -0.42 4.25 -17.77
CA ASP A 33 -0.26 5.45 -18.59
C ASP A 33 -0.83 5.25 -20.01
N GLU A 34 -0.48 4.14 -20.65
CA GLU A 34 -0.99 3.80 -21.99
C GLU A 34 -2.51 3.57 -21.98
N LEU A 35 -3.03 2.92 -20.94
CA LEU A 35 -4.47 2.74 -20.77
C LEU A 35 -5.21 4.08 -20.62
N LYS A 36 -4.63 5.03 -19.87
CA LYS A 36 -5.16 6.39 -19.76
C LYS A 36 -5.14 7.11 -21.10
N ILE A 37 -4.08 6.97 -21.89
CA ILE A 37 -3.99 7.56 -23.23
C ILE A 37 -5.09 7.01 -24.15
N VAL A 38 -5.19 5.67 -24.27
CA VAL A 38 -6.14 5.02 -25.20
C VAL A 38 -7.60 5.24 -24.80
N SER A 39 -7.88 5.29 -23.49
CA SER A 39 -9.23 5.56 -22.99
C SER A 39 -9.64 7.04 -23.07
N GLY A 40 -8.71 7.95 -23.37
CA GLY A 40 -8.94 9.39 -23.29
C GLY A 40 -9.14 9.87 -21.85
N GLY A 41 -8.40 9.27 -20.91
CA GLY A 41 -8.43 9.57 -19.47
C GLY A 41 -9.58 8.93 -18.69
N ARG A 42 -10.49 8.20 -19.36
CA ARG A 42 -11.73 7.65 -18.76
C ARG A 42 -11.54 6.37 -17.96
N SER A 43 -10.51 5.57 -18.27
CA SER A 43 -10.17 4.40 -17.48
C SER A 43 -9.74 4.79 -16.08
N GLU A 44 -10.17 4.06 -15.07
CA GLU A 44 -9.69 4.27 -13.70
C GLU A 44 -8.40 3.46 -13.47
N VAL A 45 -7.34 4.11 -12.99
CA VAL A 45 -6.00 3.52 -12.82
C VAL A 45 -5.50 3.80 -11.40
N TYR A 46 -5.22 2.74 -10.65
CA TYR A 46 -4.74 2.83 -9.27
C TYR A 46 -3.61 1.86 -8.97
N ALA A 47 -2.76 2.17 -8.01
CA ALA A 47 -1.81 1.22 -7.44
C ALA A 47 -1.85 1.22 -5.92
N ILE A 48 -1.70 0.05 -5.32
CA ILE A 48 -1.72 -0.17 -3.88
C ILE A 48 -0.51 -1.03 -3.53
N ALA A 49 0.37 -0.55 -2.65
CA ALA A 49 1.55 -1.30 -2.24
C ALA A 49 1.92 -0.99 -0.79
N PRO A 50 2.79 -1.78 -0.13
CA PRO A 50 3.30 -1.44 1.19
C PRO A 50 4.10 -0.12 1.18
N ASP A 51 4.88 0.12 0.13
CA ASP A 51 5.84 1.22 0.02
C ASP A 51 5.57 2.16 -1.16
N ALA A 52 6.02 3.41 -1.02
CA ALA A 52 5.75 4.48 -1.97
C ALA A 52 6.36 4.19 -3.35
N GLU A 53 7.57 3.64 -3.39
CA GLU A 53 8.28 3.25 -4.61
C GLU A 53 7.48 2.24 -5.42
N ALA A 54 7.06 1.15 -4.78
CA ALA A 54 6.26 0.12 -5.43
C ALA A 54 4.92 0.67 -5.93
N ALA A 55 4.24 1.50 -5.13
CA ALA A 55 2.96 2.09 -5.52
C ALA A 55 3.10 3.05 -6.71
N ILE A 56 4.00 4.04 -6.61
CA ILE A 56 4.14 5.10 -7.61
C ILE A 56 4.70 4.57 -8.93
N LEU A 57 5.69 3.67 -8.89
CA LEU A 57 6.25 3.08 -10.11
C LEU A 57 5.25 2.15 -10.82
N SER A 58 4.37 1.48 -10.07
CA SER A 58 3.30 0.65 -10.66
C SER A 58 2.15 1.48 -11.23
N ALA A 59 1.85 2.62 -10.60
CA ALA A 59 0.80 3.53 -11.05
C ALA A 59 1.20 4.25 -12.35
N GLY A 60 2.39 4.86 -12.37
CA GLY A 60 2.82 5.74 -13.45
C GLY A 60 2.30 7.17 -13.31
N HIS A 61 2.45 7.94 -14.37
CA HIS A 61 2.20 9.39 -14.40
C HIS A 61 0.72 9.76 -14.42
N ALA A 62 -0.07 9.03 -15.19
CA ALA A 62 -1.46 9.40 -15.52
C ALA A 62 -2.49 8.74 -14.60
N ALA A 63 -2.06 7.96 -13.61
CA ALA A 63 -2.94 7.26 -12.69
C ALA A 63 -3.88 8.21 -11.92
N ASN A 64 -5.04 7.70 -11.50
CA ASN A 64 -5.94 8.42 -10.61
C ASN A 64 -5.35 8.54 -9.20
N GLY A 65 -4.59 7.52 -8.74
CA GLY A 65 -3.98 7.49 -7.42
C GLY A 65 -2.98 6.34 -7.20
N ALA A 66 -1.97 6.59 -6.38
CA ALA A 66 -1.06 5.57 -5.85
C ALA A 66 -1.08 5.63 -4.32
N PHE A 67 -1.15 4.47 -3.67
CA PHE A 67 -1.35 4.35 -2.22
C PHE A 67 -0.31 3.45 -1.56
N TRP A 68 0.27 3.93 -0.46
CA TRP A 68 1.21 3.17 0.38
C TRP A 68 0.94 3.34 1.86
N ILE A 69 1.46 2.45 2.70
CA ILE A 69 1.33 2.59 4.16
C ILE A 69 2.42 3.56 4.65
N ASP A 70 2.03 4.62 5.35
CA ASP A 70 2.98 5.57 5.94
C ASP A 70 3.77 4.94 7.09
N ASN A 71 5.09 5.13 7.10
CA ASN A 71 5.99 4.53 8.10
C ASN A 71 5.79 5.11 9.51
N TYR A 72 5.18 6.29 9.65
CA TYR A 72 5.06 6.96 10.95
C TYR A 72 3.68 6.77 11.58
N ASN A 73 2.63 6.83 10.77
CA ASN A 73 1.25 6.81 11.25
C ASN A 73 0.45 5.60 10.77
N GLY A 74 0.96 4.77 9.86
CA GLY A 74 0.33 3.52 9.42
C GLY A 74 -0.92 3.69 8.57
N ARG A 75 -1.27 4.91 8.16
CA ARG A 75 -2.41 5.17 7.27
C ARG A 75 -1.98 5.00 5.83
N TRP A 76 -2.96 4.81 4.96
CA TRP A 76 -2.76 4.82 3.52
C TRP A 76 -2.51 6.24 3.04
N ALA A 77 -1.28 6.50 2.65
CA ALA A 77 -0.79 7.76 2.14
C ALA A 77 -0.88 7.83 0.62
N THR A 78 -0.88 9.05 0.11
CA THR A 78 -0.74 9.39 -1.31
C THR A 78 -0.08 10.77 -1.43
N THR A 79 0.02 11.36 -2.62
CA THR A 79 0.46 12.76 -2.76
C THR A 79 -0.53 13.59 -3.53
N THR A 80 -0.40 14.91 -3.44
CA THR A 80 -1.17 15.87 -4.23
C THR A 80 -0.84 15.82 -5.72
N TYR A 81 0.14 15.02 -6.18
CA TYR A 81 0.34 14.75 -7.59
C TYR A 81 -0.91 14.12 -8.21
N TYR A 82 -1.42 13.06 -7.57
CA TYR A 82 -2.61 12.36 -8.00
C TYR A 82 -3.87 13.09 -7.55
N LYS A 83 -4.79 13.34 -8.50
CA LYS A 83 -6.00 14.13 -8.25
C LYS A 83 -7.28 13.30 -8.14
N GLY A 84 -7.24 12.05 -8.59
CA GLY A 84 -8.38 11.14 -8.60
C GLY A 84 -8.48 10.28 -7.35
N VAL A 85 -8.09 10.80 -6.18
CA VAL A 85 -8.08 10.03 -4.92
C VAL A 85 -9.53 9.71 -4.50
N PRO A 86 -9.94 8.44 -4.36
CA PRO A 86 -11.31 8.11 -4.01
C PRO A 86 -11.64 8.41 -2.55
N TRP A 87 -12.86 8.89 -2.29
CA TRP A 87 -13.36 9.24 -0.95
C TRP A 87 -13.29 8.07 0.06
N TYR A 88 -13.43 6.83 -0.43
CA TYR A 88 -13.43 5.65 0.45
C TYR A 88 -12.05 5.35 1.03
N VAL A 89 -10.95 5.82 0.44
CA VAL A 89 -9.61 5.69 1.02
C VAL A 89 -9.49 6.55 2.28
N GLU A 90 -9.96 7.80 2.21
CA GLU A 90 -9.99 8.69 3.36
C GLU A 90 -10.97 8.19 4.43
N LYS A 91 -12.16 7.71 4.03
CA LYS A 91 -13.09 7.05 4.96
C LYS A 91 -12.41 5.86 5.65
N TYR A 92 -11.70 5.01 4.92
CA TYR A 92 -11.02 3.84 5.48
C TYR A 92 -9.97 4.25 6.51
N ASN A 93 -9.11 5.22 6.17
CA ASN A 93 -8.10 5.78 7.07
C ASN A 93 -8.68 6.34 8.37
N ASN A 94 -9.89 6.93 8.31
CA ASN A 94 -10.56 7.55 9.45
C ASN A 94 -11.50 6.60 10.21
N SER A 95 -11.61 5.35 9.78
CA SER A 95 -12.47 4.34 10.43
C SER A 95 -11.73 3.52 11.49
N ASN A 96 -12.52 2.78 12.29
CA ASN A 96 -11.99 1.78 13.23
C ASN A 96 -11.36 0.55 12.50
N GLU A 97 -11.55 0.44 11.18
CA GLU A 97 -10.93 -0.59 10.35
C GLU A 97 -9.53 -0.20 9.87
N SER A 98 -9.08 1.04 10.13
CA SER A 98 -7.73 1.49 9.79
C SER A 98 -6.65 0.66 10.51
N LEU A 99 -5.49 0.50 9.87
CA LEU A 99 -4.37 -0.23 10.47
C LEU A 99 -4.00 0.28 11.87
N PRO A 100 -3.88 1.60 12.12
CA PRO A 100 -3.52 2.10 13.46
C PRO A 100 -4.57 1.74 14.53
N ALA A 101 -5.85 1.75 14.17
CA ALA A 101 -6.93 1.37 15.09
C ALA A 101 -6.90 -0.12 15.45
N ARG A 102 -6.45 -0.98 14.53
CA ARG A 102 -6.38 -2.43 14.71
C ARG A 102 -5.03 -2.95 15.21
N LEU A 103 -4.01 -2.11 15.31
CA LEU A 103 -2.63 -2.53 15.60
C LEU A 103 -2.51 -3.27 16.95
N GLY A 104 -3.20 -2.79 17.99
CA GLY A 104 -3.06 -3.29 19.36
C GLY A 104 -3.48 -4.76 19.58
N THR A 105 -4.15 -5.38 18.61
CA THR A 105 -4.59 -6.78 18.68
C THR A 105 -3.72 -7.73 17.85
N ARG A 106 -2.66 -7.23 17.20
CA ARG A 106 -1.86 -7.99 16.23
C ARG A 106 -0.63 -8.62 16.85
N VAL A 107 -0.57 -9.95 16.76
CA VAL A 107 0.59 -10.77 17.10
C VAL A 107 0.91 -11.64 15.89
N TRP A 108 2.13 -11.55 15.39
CA TRP A 108 2.60 -12.42 14.33
C TRP A 108 3.08 -13.74 14.93
N GLN A 109 2.35 -14.81 14.65
CA GLN A 109 2.67 -16.17 15.04
C GLN A 109 2.23 -17.12 13.93
N PRO A 110 2.79 -18.34 13.85
CA PRO A 110 2.34 -19.35 12.90
C PRO A 110 0.85 -19.64 13.08
N THR A 111 0.13 -19.78 11.96
CA THR A 111 -1.32 -20.10 11.98
C THR A 111 -1.55 -21.57 12.33
N LEU A 112 -0.66 -22.45 11.89
CA LEU A 112 -0.68 -23.87 12.22
C LEU A 112 0.30 -24.17 13.36
N SER A 113 0.18 -25.35 13.96
CA SER A 113 1.16 -25.83 14.91
C SER A 113 2.53 -26.07 14.23
N ALA A 114 3.61 -25.94 14.99
CA ALA A 114 4.97 -25.97 14.44
C ALA A 114 5.32 -27.29 13.71
N ASP A 115 4.72 -28.41 14.13
CA ASP A 115 4.86 -29.73 13.50
C ASP A 115 4.27 -29.82 12.09
N LYS A 116 3.49 -28.82 11.65
CA LYS A 116 2.93 -28.74 10.30
C LYS A 116 3.83 -27.99 9.31
N TYR A 117 4.93 -27.41 9.77
CA TYR A 117 5.86 -26.67 8.92
C TYR A 117 7.11 -27.51 8.62
N ASP A 118 6.96 -28.53 7.78
CA ASP A 118 8.04 -29.47 7.41
C ASP A 118 9.29 -28.78 6.83
N ALA A 119 9.10 -27.64 6.16
CA ALA A 119 10.17 -26.85 5.55
C ALA A 119 10.86 -25.87 6.52
N LEU A 120 10.44 -25.79 7.79
CA LEU A 120 11.00 -24.86 8.79
C LEU A 120 11.45 -25.62 10.04
N PRO A 121 12.59 -26.35 9.98
CA PRO A 121 13.11 -27.13 11.11
C PRO A 121 13.42 -26.30 12.35
N CYS A 122 13.63 -24.99 12.20
CA CYS A 122 13.85 -24.06 13.30
C CYS A 122 12.62 -23.83 14.18
N LEU A 123 11.42 -24.19 13.71
CA LEU A 123 10.19 -24.15 14.49
C LEU A 123 9.99 -25.42 15.32
N SER A 124 10.78 -26.48 15.07
CA SER A 124 10.73 -27.75 15.79
C SER A 124 11.34 -27.61 17.20
N GLY A 125 10.57 -27.08 18.16
CA GLY A 125 11.00 -26.89 19.54
C GLY A 125 9.94 -26.22 20.44
N SER A 126 10.24 -26.06 21.73
CA SER A 126 9.33 -25.48 22.74
C SER A 126 9.05 -23.97 22.58
N ASN A 127 9.76 -23.28 21.70
CA ASN A 127 9.59 -21.84 21.48
C ASN A 127 8.91 -21.60 20.13
N THR A 128 7.59 -21.45 20.16
CA THR A 128 6.83 -20.99 18.99
C THR A 128 7.17 -19.53 18.72
N PHE A 129 7.58 -19.22 17.49
CA PHE A 129 7.82 -17.85 17.05
C PHE A 129 6.62 -16.95 17.38
N GLN A 130 6.88 -15.82 18.04
CA GLN A 130 5.88 -14.80 18.32
C GLN A 130 6.53 -13.41 18.22
N PHE A 131 5.94 -12.53 17.42
CA PHE A 131 6.38 -11.15 17.28
C PHE A 131 5.22 -10.19 17.50
N THR A 132 5.40 -9.24 18.41
CA THR A 132 4.42 -8.20 18.71
C THR A 132 4.93 -6.86 18.25
N PHE A 133 4.14 -6.16 17.44
CA PHE A 133 4.50 -4.84 16.92
C PHE A 133 4.47 -3.81 18.05
N LYS A 134 5.59 -3.11 18.23
CA LYS A 134 5.72 -2.09 19.27
C LYS A 134 5.06 -0.80 18.80
N ALA A 135 3.78 -0.64 19.10
CA ALA A 135 3.03 0.58 18.80
C ALA A 135 3.77 1.84 19.26
N ASN A 136 3.59 2.94 18.53
CA ASN A 136 4.23 4.25 18.79
C ASN A 136 5.77 4.25 18.70
N THR A 137 6.37 3.24 18.07
CA THR A 137 7.80 3.25 17.74
C THR A 137 8.02 3.47 16.25
N ALA A 138 9.16 4.08 15.88
CA ALA A 138 9.50 4.34 14.48
C ALA A 138 9.64 3.07 13.64
N GLY A 139 9.94 1.92 14.27
CA GLY A 139 10.02 0.63 13.59
C GLY A 139 8.68 -0.08 13.43
N CYS A 140 7.59 0.39 14.06
CA CYS A 140 6.36 -0.38 14.14
C CYS A 140 5.75 -0.73 12.79
N TYR A 141 5.53 0.27 11.93
CA TYR A 141 4.93 0.06 10.61
C TYR A 141 5.92 -0.52 9.60
N PRO A 142 7.21 -0.11 9.58
CA PRO A 142 8.24 -0.81 8.81
C PRO A 142 8.29 -2.32 9.11
N ASP A 143 8.33 -2.72 10.38
CA ASP A 143 8.34 -4.14 10.77
C ASP A 143 7.05 -4.84 10.32
N LEU A 144 5.90 -4.17 10.45
CA LEU A 144 4.60 -4.72 10.04
C LEU A 144 4.51 -4.98 8.54
N LYS A 145 5.03 -4.07 7.71
CA LYS A 145 5.09 -4.24 6.25
C LYS A 145 5.87 -5.48 5.84
N THR A 146 6.90 -5.84 6.61
CA THR A 146 7.71 -7.05 6.37
C THR A 146 7.12 -8.34 6.94
N SER A 147 5.88 -8.30 7.42
CA SER A 147 5.15 -9.45 7.97
C SER A 147 3.94 -9.80 7.09
N PRO A 148 3.29 -10.96 7.29
CA PRO A 148 2.05 -11.31 6.57
C PRO A 148 0.94 -10.26 6.70
N PHE A 149 0.96 -9.45 7.77
CA PHE A 149 -0.01 -8.38 7.95
C PHE A 149 0.15 -7.27 6.91
N GLY A 150 1.36 -6.99 6.40
CA GLY A 150 1.52 -6.04 5.29
C GLY A 150 0.68 -6.44 4.06
N ASN A 151 0.72 -7.73 3.70
CA ASN A 151 -0.07 -8.28 2.60
C ASN A 151 -1.58 -8.32 2.92
N GLU A 152 -1.94 -8.54 4.18
CA GLU A 152 -3.33 -8.41 4.62
C GLU A 152 -3.85 -6.98 4.46
N GLU A 153 -3.05 -5.98 4.81
CA GLU A 153 -3.45 -4.57 4.67
C GLU A 153 -3.63 -4.18 3.21
N VAL A 154 -2.71 -4.57 2.30
CA VAL A 154 -2.88 -4.37 0.85
C VAL A 154 -4.20 -4.99 0.37
N SER A 155 -4.47 -6.23 0.77
CA SER A 155 -5.72 -6.93 0.43
C SER A 155 -6.96 -6.18 0.94
N ARG A 156 -6.90 -5.65 2.17
CA ARG A 156 -8.00 -4.91 2.79
C ARG A 156 -8.31 -3.61 2.06
N LEU A 157 -7.29 -2.82 1.73
CA LEU A 157 -7.52 -1.61 0.95
C LEU A 157 -8.03 -1.96 -0.45
N PHE A 158 -7.46 -2.97 -1.12
CA PHE A 158 -7.93 -3.42 -2.42
C PHE A 158 -9.42 -3.82 -2.41
N ASN A 159 -9.88 -4.48 -1.34
CA ASN A 159 -11.31 -4.79 -1.18
C ASN A 159 -12.20 -3.54 -1.14
N GLN A 160 -11.72 -2.39 -0.62
CA GLN A 160 -12.48 -1.13 -0.70
C GLN A 160 -12.67 -0.66 -2.15
N PHE A 161 -11.69 -0.90 -3.02
CA PHE A 161 -11.80 -0.59 -4.46
C PHE A 161 -12.79 -1.52 -5.16
N LEU A 162 -12.81 -2.81 -4.81
CA LEU A 162 -13.80 -3.76 -5.33
C LEU A 162 -15.23 -3.41 -4.88
N GLU A 163 -15.39 -3.00 -3.62
CA GLU A 163 -16.70 -2.70 -3.04
C GLU A 163 -17.28 -1.36 -3.53
N TYR A 164 -16.46 -0.30 -3.56
CA TYR A 164 -16.93 1.06 -3.80
C TYR A 164 -16.50 1.66 -5.15
N GLY A 165 -15.49 1.08 -5.80
CA GLY A 165 -14.91 1.64 -7.03
C GLY A 165 -15.75 1.40 -8.30
N ALA A 166 -16.73 0.50 -8.24
CA ALA A 166 -17.53 0.07 -9.40
C ALA A 166 -16.65 -0.32 -10.60
N LEU A 167 -15.51 -0.96 -10.32
CA LEU A 167 -14.52 -1.32 -11.32
C LEU A 167 -15.11 -2.29 -12.34
N GLY A 168 -14.83 -2.06 -13.63
CA GLY A 168 -15.32 -2.91 -14.71
C GLY A 168 -16.79 -2.72 -15.08
N THR A 169 -17.49 -1.75 -14.47
CA THR A 169 -18.87 -1.40 -14.84
C THR A 169 -18.96 -0.38 -15.98
N ARG A 170 -17.82 0.22 -16.36
CA ARG A 170 -17.72 1.28 -17.37
C ARG A 170 -17.39 0.69 -18.75
N PRO A 171 -17.65 1.43 -19.85
CA PRO A 171 -17.29 0.97 -21.20
C PRO A 171 -15.77 0.85 -21.44
N THR A 172 -14.96 1.54 -20.63
CA THR A 172 -13.49 1.48 -20.67
C THR A 172 -12.99 0.57 -19.55
N PRO A 173 -11.96 -0.26 -19.80
CA PRO A 173 -11.40 -1.13 -18.77
C PRO A 173 -10.71 -0.30 -17.68
N ASP A 174 -10.82 -0.76 -16.45
CA ASP A 174 -10.13 -0.19 -15.28
C ASP A 174 -8.92 -1.06 -14.91
N PHE A 175 -7.92 -0.47 -14.26
CA PHE A 175 -6.70 -1.14 -13.84
C PHE A 175 -6.36 -0.81 -12.39
N VAL A 176 -6.12 -1.85 -11.59
CA VAL A 176 -5.62 -1.69 -10.22
C VAL A 176 -4.44 -2.64 -10.01
N ALA A 177 -3.31 -2.10 -9.58
CA ALA A 177 -2.08 -2.86 -9.32
C ALA A 177 -1.84 -3.05 -7.82
N PRO A 178 -2.29 -4.15 -7.19
CA PRO A 178 -1.88 -4.52 -5.85
C PRO A 178 -0.49 -5.15 -5.87
N THR A 179 0.43 -4.64 -5.05
CA THR A 179 1.76 -5.22 -4.84
C THR A 179 1.83 -5.80 -3.43
N PHE A 180 2.34 -7.02 -3.33
CA PHE A 180 2.58 -7.71 -2.07
C PHE A 180 4.08 -7.77 -1.78
N TYR A 181 4.44 -7.76 -0.49
CA TYR A 181 5.80 -7.97 0.00
C TYR A 181 6.11 -9.47 0.11
#